data_AF-A0AAD4ZK24-F1
#
_entry.id   AF-A0AAD4ZK24-F1
#
_cell.length_a   1.000
_cell.length_b   1.000
_cell.length_c   1.000
_cell.angle_alpha   90.00
_cell.angle_beta   90.00
_cell.angle_gamma   90.00
#
_symmetry.space_group_name_H-M   'P 1'
#
loop_
_entity.id
_entity.type
_entity.pdbx_description
1 polymer ?
#
loop_
_entity_poly.entity_id
_entity_poly.type
_entity_poly.pdbx_seq_one_letter_code
_entity_poly.pdbx_strand_id
1 'polypeptide(L)'
;MIGSIDCMHWQWKNCPTAWQGDYGNRKGQKSIILEAVASFDTWVWYAFFGVAGSQNDLNVLGQSPVFDEVLRGHSPQVTYQINNTVYSGAYYLADGIYPRWTTFVKTIPNPQSEKERSFPSF
;
A
#
# COMPACT_ATOMS: atom_id res chain seq x y z
N MET A 1 -0.52 7.07 12.75
CA MET A 1 -0.16 6.24 11.58
C MET A 1 -0.42 4.78 11.90
N ILE A 2 -1.07 4.04 11.00
CA ILE A 2 -1.26 2.58 11.14
C ILE A 2 -0.10 1.81 10.48
N GLY A 3 0.35 2.26 9.31
CA GLY A 3 1.49 1.67 8.62
C GLY A 3 1.68 2.28 7.22
N SER A 4 2.74 1.87 6.53
CA SER A 4 2.93 2.11 5.11
C SER A 4 2.41 0.91 4.33
N ILE A 5 1.63 1.15 3.28
CA ILE A 5 1.12 0.13 2.37
C ILE A 5 1.86 0.21 1.03
N ASP A 6 2.27 -0.93 0.50
CA ASP A 6 2.88 -1.03 -0.81
C ASP A 6 2.74 -2.43 -1.40
N CYS A 7 2.92 -2.55 -2.72
CA CYS A 7 2.99 -3.82 -3.43
C CYS A 7 4.42 -4.16 -3.85
N MET A 8 4.76 -5.45 -3.77
CA MET A 8 6.02 -5.96 -4.31
C MET A 8 5.81 -7.18 -5.21
N HIS A 9 6.58 -7.24 -6.30
CA HIS A 9 6.65 -8.43 -7.14
C HIS A 9 7.56 -9.48 -6.51
N TRP A 10 6.99 -10.61 -6.14
CA TRP A 10 7.73 -11.79 -5.71
C TRP A 10 7.92 -12.74 -6.91
N GLN A 11 9.16 -12.96 -7.32
CA GLN A 11 9.44 -13.82 -8.47
C GLN A 11 9.01 -15.27 -8.20
N TRP A 12 8.23 -15.83 -9.12
CA TRP A 12 7.73 -17.19 -9.06
C TRP A 12 8.46 -18.09 -10.07
N LYS A 13 9.57 -18.69 -9.62
CA LYS A 13 10.43 -19.54 -10.46
C LYS A 13 9.70 -20.73 -11.08
N ASN A 14 8.77 -21.34 -10.32
CA ASN A 14 8.04 -22.55 -10.71
C ASN A 14 6.60 -22.24 -11.13
N CYS A 15 6.36 -21.09 -11.78
CA CYS A 15 5.03 -20.74 -12.28
C CYS A 15 4.56 -21.76 -13.34
N PRO A 16 3.40 -22.42 -13.13
CA PRO A 16 2.86 -23.40 -14.08
C PRO A 16 2.70 -22.80 -15.47
N THR A 17 3.06 -23.55 -16.52
CA THR A 17 3.00 -23.08 -17.91
C THR A 17 1.65 -22.49 -18.28
N ALA A 18 0.56 -23.10 -17.80
CA ALA A 18 -0.81 -22.63 -18.05
C ALA A 18 -1.09 -21.22 -17.49
N TRP A 19 -0.34 -20.75 -16.49
CA TRP A 19 -0.56 -19.47 -15.81
C TRP A 19 0.49 -18.42 -16.18
N GLN A 20 1.46 -18.77 -17.01
CA GLN A 20 2.58 -17.87 -17.33
C GLN A 20 2.16 -16.58 -18.03
N GLY A 21 1.02 -16.55 -18.73
CA GLY A 21 0.47 -15.34 -19.34
C GLY A 21 0.17 -14.29 -18.27
N ASP A 22 -0.79 -14.58 -17.40
CA ASP A 22 -1.29 -13.64 -16.39
C ASP A 22 -0.24 -13.27 -15.35
N TYR A 23 0.68 -14.17 -15.01
CA TYR A 23 1.70 -13.93 -13.98
C TYR A 23 2.96 -13.26 -14.51
N GLY A 24 3.03 -12.90 -15.80
CA GLY A 24 4.14 -12.15 -16.38
C GLY A 24 4.13 -10.68 -15.95
N ASN A 25 5.21 -10.22 -15.30
CA ASN A 25 5.41 -8.81 -15.03
C ASN A 25 5.98 -8.05 -16.25
N ARG A 26 6.12 -6.72 -16.12
CA ARG A 26 6.66 -5.84 -17.16
C ARG A 26 8.07 -6.23 -17.67
N LYS A 27 8.84 -6.97 -16.86
CA LYS A 27 10.19 -7.46 -17.21
C LYS A 27 10.14 -8.88 -17.82
N GLY A 28 8.96 -9.43 -18.07
CA GLY A 28 8.75 -10.80 -18.57
C GLY A 28 8.94 -11.90 -17.52
N GLN A 29 9.28 -11.55 -16.28
CA GLN A 29 9.46 -12.50 -15.19
C GLN A 29 8.10 -12.95 -14.66
N LYS A 30 7.98 -14.22 -14.29
CA LYS A 30 6.77 -14.70 -13.61
C LYS A 30 6.83 -14.26 -12.17
N SER A 31 5.79 -13.60 -11.68
CA SER A 31 5.73 -13.09 -10.32
C SER A 31 4.32 -13.13 -9.77
N ILE A 32 4.25 -13.21 -8.46
CA ILE A 32 3.04 -13.02 -7.66
C ILE A 32 3.21 -11.69 -6.94
N ILE A 33 2.14 -10.92 -6.79
CA ILE A 33 2.19 -9.67 -6.04
C ILE A 33 1.88 -9.95 -4.56
N LEU A 34 2.68 -9.35 -3.69
CA LEU A 34 2.44 -9.20 -2.26
C LEU A 34 2.06 -7.75 -2.00
N GLU A 35 0.87 -7.50 -1.46
CA GLU A 35 0.55 -6.24 -0.79
C GLU A 35 0.80 -6.42 0.70
N ALA A 36 1.50 -5.48 1.33
CA ALA A 36 1.81 -5.56 2.75
C ALA A 36 1.57 -4.21 3.42
N VAL A 37 1.24 -4.26 4.72
CA VAL A 37 1.29 -3.06 5.58
C VAL A 37 2.31 -3.25 6.68
N ALA A 38 3.26 -2.32 6.74
CA ALA A 38 4.32 -2.29 7.73
C ALA A 38 4.21 -1.08 8.66
N SER A 39 4.33 -1.30 9.96
CA SER A 39 4.42 -0.25 10.97
C SER A 39 5.80 0.43 10.96
N PHE A 40 5.94 1.53 11.70
CA PHE A 40 7.16 2.35 11.71
C PHE A 40 8.39 1.61 12.26
N ASP A 41 8.17 0.59 13.08
CA ASP A 41 9.18 -0.31 13.66
C ASP A 41 9.48 -1.51 12.75
N THR A 42 9.03 -1.47 11.49
CA THR A 42 9.16 -2.51 10.46
C THR A 42 8.35 -3.78 10.73
N TRP A 43 7.44 -3.77 11.72
CA TRP A 43 6.52 -4.87 11.93
C TRP A 43 5.48 -4.95 10.81
N VAL A 44 5.43 -6.07 10.10
CA VAL A 44 4.41 -6.36 9.08
C VAL A 44 3.21 -7.02 9.76
N TRP A 45 2.10 -6.30 9.89
CA TRP A 45 0.89 -6.80 10.53
C TRP A 45 -0.21 -7.21 9.54
N TYR A 46 -0.03 -6.90 8.25
CA TYR A 46 -0.91 -7.31 7.17
C TYR A 46 -0.12 -7.75 5.94
N ALA A 47 -0.58 -8.83 5.30
CA ALA A 47 -0.05 -9.31 4.03
C ALA A 47 -1.18 -9.97 3.21
N PHE A 48 -1.27 -9.61 1.93
CA PHE A 48 -2.15 -10.20 0.94
C PHE A 48 -1.35 -10.68 -0.27
N PHE A 49 -1.49 -11.95 -0.61
CA PHE A 49 -0.63 -12.64 -1.58
C PHE A 49 -1.47 -13.41 -2.59
N GLY A 50 -0.94 -13.61 -3.80
CA GLY A 50 -1.55 -14.49 -4.82
C GLY A 50 -2.01 -13.77 -6.08
N VAL A 51 -1.99 -12.43 -6.08
CA VAL A 51 -2.39 -11.64 -7.26
C VAL A 51 -1.37 -11.80 -8.38
N ALA A 52 -1.86 -11.86 -9.61
CA ALA A 52 -1.03 -12.08 -10.78
C ALA A 52 -0.06 -10.92 -11.03
N GLY A 53 1.19 -11.24 -11.35
CA GLY A 53 2.26 -10.27 -11.56
C GLY A 53 2.10 -9.31 -12.75
N SER A 54 1.06 -9.46 -13.56
CA SER A 54 0.70 -8.47 -14.60
C SER A 54 -0.11 -7.29 -14.06
N GLN A 55 -0.61 -7.39 -12.83
CA GLN A 55 -1.46 -6.37 -12.22
C GLN A 55 -0.64 -5.26 -11.55
N ASN A 56 -1.29 -4.15 -11.23
CA ASN A 56 -0.70 -3.03 -10.48
C ASN A 56 -1.35 -2.87 -9.10
N ASP A 57 -0.81 -1.95 -8.31
CA ASP A 57 -1.25 -1.61 -6.96
C ASP A 57 -2.74 -1.31 -6.85
N LEU A 58 -3.34 -0.63 -7.83
CA LEU A 58 -4.77 -0.31 -7.83
C LEU A 58 -5.63 -1.55 -8.05
N ASN A 59 -5.19 -2.47 -8.92
CA ASN A 59 -5.89 -3.74 -9.10
C ASN A 59 -5.80 -4.62 -7.86
N VAL A 60 -4.63 -4.63 -7.21
CA VAL A 60 -4.38 -5.39 -5.97
C VAL A 60 -5.22 -4.83 -4.83
N LEU A 61 -5.22 -3.51 -4.64
CA LEU A 61 -6.06 -2.80 -3.68
C LEU A 61 -7.55 -3.13 -3.85
N GLY A 62 -8.02 -3.25 -5.09
CA GLY A 62 -9.41 -3.61 -5.39
C GLY A 62 -9.78 -5.07 -5.09
N GLN A 63 -8.80 -5.96 -4.92
CA GLN A 63 -8.99 -7.37 -4.53
C GLN A 63 -8.69 -7.63 -3.06
N SER A 64 -7.91 -6.76 -2.44
CA SER A 64 -7.44 -6.91 -1.07
C SER A 64 -8.53 -6.55 -0.06
N PRO A 65 -8.76 -7.37 0.98
CA PRO A 65 -9.73 -7.06 2.03
C PRO A 65 -9.21 -6.02 3.04
N VAL A 66 -8.01 -5.45 2.85
CA VAL A 66 -7.32 -4.58 3.81
C VAL A 66 -8.15 -3.38 4.27
N PHE A 67 -9.08 -2.90 3.43
CA PHE A 67 -9.97 -1.78 3.73
C PHE A 67 -11.45 -2.16 3.89
N ASP A 68 -11.82 -3.44 3.87
CA ASP A 68 -13.24 -3.86 3.94
C ASP A 68 -13.96 -3.28 5.15
N GLU A 69 -13.32 -3.33 6.33
CA GLU A 69 -13.90 -2.78 7.56
C GLU A 69 -13.97 -1.25 7.53
N VAL A 70 -12.98 -0.57 6.96
CA VAL A 70 -13.01 0.89 6.77
C VAL A 70 -14.17 1.28 5.83
N LEU A 71 -14.37 0.54 4.74
CA LEU A 71 -15.44 0.75 3.77
C LEU A 71 -16.83 0.45 4.36
N ARG A 72 -16.92 -0.48 5.31
CA ARG A 72 -18.14 -0.76 6.10
C ARG A 72 -18.42 0.27 7.19
N GLY A 73 -17.52 1.23 7.41
CA GLY A 73 -17.63 2.25 8.46
C GLY A 73 -17.09 1.82 9.83
N HIS A 74 -16.40 0.68 9.91
CA HIS A 74 -15.75 0.15 11.10
C HIS A 74 -14.25 0.49 11.12
N SER A 75 -13.90 1.75 10.82
CA SER A 75 -12.50 2.18 10.85
C SER A 75 -11.95 2.21 12.29
N PRO A 76 -10.66 1.87 12.49
CA PRO A 76 -10.02 1.99 13.79
C PRO A 76 -10.13 3.40 14.35
N GLN A 77 -10.68 3.52 15.55
CA GLN A 77 -10.81 4.79 16.26
C GLN A 77 -9.46 5.15 16.88
N VAL A 78 -8.65 5.90 16.13
CA VAL A 78 -7.36 6.41 16.58
C VAL A 78 -7.45 7.92 16.72
N THR A 79 -7.05 8.44 17.88
CA THR A 79 -6.93 9.89 18.13
C THR A 79 -5.47 10.22 18.38
N TYR A 80 -4.96 11.25 17.73
CA TYR A 80 -3.59 11.71 17.90
C TYR A 80 -3.51 13.24 17.73
N GLN A 81 -2.44 13.85 18.24
CA GLN A 81 -2.24 15.31 18.17
C GLN A 81 -0.95 15.63 17.41
N ILE A 82 -1.04 16.50 16.41
CA ILE A 82 0.11 17.06 15.69
C ILE A 82 0.01 18.57 15.78
N ASN A 83 1.06 19.25 16.24
CA ASN A 83 1.10 20.72 16.33
C ASN A 83 -0.14 21.34 17.00
N ASN A 84 -0.57 20.79 18.14
CA ASN A 84 -1.78 21.18 18.87
C ASN A 84 -3.12 21.01 18.14
N THR A 85 -3.11 20.36 16.98
CA THR A 85 -4.32 19.95 16.28
C THR A 85 -4.60 18.49 16.59
N VAL A 86 -5.80 18.21 17.11
CA VAL A 86 -6.25 16.84 17.37
C VAL A 86 -6.87 16.29 16.09
N TYR A 87 -6.39 15.12 15.68
CA TYR A 87 -6.90 14.37 14.54
C TYR A 87 -7.60 13.12 15.06
N SER A 88 -8.71 12.78 14.41
CA SER A 88 -9.47 11.56 14.62
C SER A 88 -9.48 10.76 13.33
N GLY A 89 -9.24 9.46 13.43
CA GLY A 89 -9.16 8.55 12.31
C GLY A 89 -7.73 8.10 12.01
N ALA A 90 -7.60 6.83 11.68
CA ALA A 90 -6.33 6.23 11.33
C ALA A 90 -5.92 6.54 9.88
N TYR A 91 -4.62 6.63 9.62
CA TYR A 91 -4.07 6.84 8.29
C TYR A 91 -2.93 5.89 7.96
N TYR A 92 -2.80 5.59 6.68
CA TYR A 92 -1.75 4.82 6.04
C TYR A 92 -0.88 5.75 5.22
N LEU A 93 0.41 5.47 5.19
CA LEU A 93 1.30 6.07 4.19
C LEU A 93 1.22 5.23 2.91
N ALA A 94 1.11 5.91 1.78
CA ALA A 94 0.97 5.28 0.47
C ALA A 94 1.68 6.13 -0.58
N ASP A 95 2.01 5.53 -1.72
CA ASP A 95 2.62 6.24 -2.82
C ASP A 95 1.60 7.08 -3.63
N GLY A 96 2.05 7.67 -4.73
CA GLY A 96 1.23 8.51 -5.59
C GLY A 96 0.05 7.79 -6.28
N ILE A 97 0.16 6.49 -6.56
CA ILE A 97 -0.78 5.75 -7.42
C ILE A 97 -2.09 5.41 -6.71
N TYR A 98 -2.06 5.23 -5.38
CA TYR A 98 -3.24 4.93 -4.57
C TYR A 98 -4.35 5.99 -4.73
N PRO A 99 -5.62 5.71 -4.45
CA PRO A 99 -6.67 6.74 -4.53
C PRO A 99 -6.49 7.84 -3.47
N ARG A 100 -7.12 9.00 -3.68
CA ARG A 100 -7.17 10.07 -2.67
C ARG A 100 -8.26 9.79 -1.64
N TRP A 101 -8.04 8.80 -0.77
CA TRP A 101 -8.92 8.51 0.36
C TRP A 101 -8.49 9.27 1.61
N THR A 102 -9.43 9.53 2.52
CA THR A 102 -9.15 10.21 3.80
C THR A 102 -8.20 9.42 4.70
N THR A 103 -8.10 8.10 4.51
CA THR A 103 -7.15 7.23 5.22
C THR A 103 -5.76 7.21 4.59
N PHE A 104 -5.57 7.72 3.37
CA PHE A 104 -4.25 7.75 2.73
C PHE A 104 -3.59 9.11 2.88
N VAL A 105 -2.37 9.09 3.42
CA VAL A 105 -1.43 10.20 3.38
C VAL A 105 -0.36 9.85 2.37
N LYS A 106 -0.33 10.60 1.27
CA LYS A 106 0.57 10.35 0.15
C LYS A 106 1.87 11.13 0.27
N THR A 107 2.92 10.61 -0.35
CA THR A 107 4.17 11.34 -0.56
C THR A 107 3.95 12.58 -1.42
N ILE A 108 4.79 13.60 -1.21
CA ILE A 108 4.80 14.80 -2.03
C ILE A 108 5.75 14.55 -3.22
N PRO A 109 5.24 14.47 -4.46
CA PRO A 109 6.11 14.27 -5.62
C PRO A 109 6.94 15.53 -5.85
N ASN A 110 8.26 15.35 -6.04
CA ASN A 110 9.20 16.42 -6.36
C ASN A 110 9.23 17.60 -5.35
N PRO A 111 9.58 17.33 -4.07
CA PRO A 111 9.54 18.34 -3.00
C PRO A 111 10.50 19.51 -3.26
N GLN A 112 9.96 20.73 -3.33
CA GLN A 112 10.73 21.94 -3.67
C GLN A 112 11.17 22.70 -2.42
N SER A 113 10.30 22.80 -1.43
CA SER A 113 10.58 23.47 -0.16
C SER A 113 11.20 22.53 0.87
N GLU A 114 11.91 23.08 1.85
CA GLU A 114 12.50 22.31 2.96
C GLU A 114 11.43 21.57 3.77
N LYS A 115 10.24 22.17 3.90
CA LYS A 115 9.07 21.57 4.54
C LYS A 115 8.52 20.37 3.75
N GLU A 116 8.55 20.41 2.42
CA GLU A 116 8.11 19.28 1.61
C GLU A 116 9.15 18.16 1.62
N ARG A 117 10.44 18.50 1.72
CA ARG A 117 11.53 17.52 1.81
C ARG A 117 11.57 16.80 3.15
N SER A 118 11.08 17.43 4.22
CA SER A 118 10.92 16.78 5.51
C SER A 118 9.65 15.93 5.61
N PHE A 119 8.78 15.99 4.59
CA PHE A 119 7.66 15.06 4.48
C PHE A 119 8.19 13.67 4.09
N PRO A 120 7.71 12.59 4.72
CA PRO A 120 8.17 11.24 4.41
C PRO A 120 8.03 10.94 2.91
N SER A 121 9.14 10.52 2.30
CA SER A 121 9.23 10.03 0.93
C SER A 121 9.42 8.51 0.95
N PHE A 122 8.64 7.79 0.14
CA PHE A 122 8.80 6.37 -0.16
C PHE A 122 9.42 6.23 -1.54
#